data_AF-A0A7S0P372-F1
#
_entry.id   AF-A0A7S0P372-F1
#
_cell.length_a   1.000
_cell.length_b   1.000
_cell.length_c   1.000
_cell.angle_alpha   90.00
_cell.angle_beta   90.00
_cell.angle_gamma   90.00
#
_symmetry.space_group_name_H-M   'P 1'
#
loop_
_entity.id
_entity.type
_entity.pdbx_description
1 polymer ?
#
loop_
_entity_poly.entity_id
_entity_poly.type
_entity_poly.pdbx_seq_one_letter_code
_entity_poly.pdbx_strand_id
1 'polypeptide(L)'
;DAPPFEDVPIACEWAIGSYQGGDDIMAWREANASGEHAWAAGVDALPLEEGIVHFVGVRCLDQVELEKSSYSGGYMPDLNGPLVVTPAAVVKRFTGRTTRIWGYGNEVQAVWGFNDLESGVKAIKAELRKTNT
;
A
#
# COMPACT_ATOMS: atom_id res chain seq x y z
N ASP A 1 -45.13 -24.86 -9.78
CA ASP A 1 -43.82 -25.55 -9.72
C ASP A 1 -42.73 -24.51 -9.82
N ALA A 2 -42.16 -24.10 -8.69
CA ALA A 2 -40.93 -23.32 -8.70
C ALA A 2 -39.77 -24.27 -9.04
N PRO A 3 -38.83 -23.90 -9.94
CA PRO A 3 -37.64 -24.71 -10.18
C PRO A 3 -36.93 -25.01 -8.85
N PRO A 4 -36.36 -26.22 -8.68
CA PRO A 4 -35.90 -26.76 -7.39
C PRO A 4 -34.73 -26.01 -6.72
N PHE A 5 -34.37 -24.83 -7.23
CA PHE A 5 -33.13 -24.11 -6.98
C PHE A 5 -33.34 -22.60 -6.77
N GLU A 6 -34.58 -22.12 -6.78
CA GLU A 6 -34.87 -20.67 -6.76
C GLU A 6 -34.66 -20.03 -5.38
N ASP A 7 -34.63 -20.84 -4.31
CA ASP A 7 -34.63 -20.36 -2.92
C ASP A 7 -33.43 -20.83 -2.07
N VAL A 8 -32.41 -21.49 -2.66
CA VAL A 8 -31.18 -21.85 -1.93
C VAL A 8 -30.18 -20.71 -2.04
N PRO A 9 -29.93 -19.93 -0.98
CA PRO A 9 -29.00 -18.82 -1.04
C PRO A 9 -27.58 -19.34 -1.29
N ILE A 10 -26.90 -18.74 -2.27
CA ILE A 10 -25.46 -18.94 -2.48
C ILE A 10 -24.75 -18.40 -1.23
N ALA A 11 -24.01 -19.28 -0.53
CA ALA A 11 -23.23 -18.90 0.63
C ALA A 11 -21.83 -18.48 0.19
N CYS A 12 -21.55 -17.17 0.27
CA CYS A 12 -20.23 -16.63 0.05
C CYS A 12 -19.63 -16.15 1.38
N GLU A 13 -18.31 -16.25 1.49
CA GLU A 13 -17.54 -15.72 2.59
C GLU A 13 -16.34 -14.95 2.05
N TRP A 14 -15.79 -14.08 2.89
CA TRP A 14 -14.60 -13.31 2.57
C TRP A 14 -13.66 -13.20 3.76
N ALA A 15 -12.37 -13.08 3.47
CA ALA A 15 -11.27 -12.98 4.43
C ALA A 15 -10.26 -11.92 4.00
N ILE A 16 -9.44 -11.47 4.94
CA ILE A 16 -8.29 -10.60 4.67
C ILE A 16 -7.05 -11.26 5.28
N GLY A 17 -5.97 -11.33 4.51
CA GLY A 17 -4.70 -11.86 4.98
C GLY A 17 -3.48 -11.08 4.49
N SER A 18 -2.34 -11.32 5.13
CA SER A 18 -1.04 -10.76 4.76
C SER A 18 -0.37 -11.47 3.57
N TYR A 19 -1.00 -12.57 3.10
CA TYR A 19 -0.60 -13.33 1.92
C TYR A 19 -1.83 -13.84 1.16
N GLN A 20 -1.65 -14.24 -0.11
CA GLN A 20 -2.76 -14.71 -0.94
C GLN A 20 -3.40 -15.97 -0.34
N GLY A 21 -4.69 -15.88 -0.01
CA GLY A 21 -5.44 -16.96 0.63
C GLY A 21 -5.36 -17.02 2.15
N GLY A 22 -4.60 -16.12 2.78
CA GLY A 22 -4.57 -15.99 4.23
C GLY A 22 -5.84 -15.36 4.81
N ASP A 23 -6.05 -15.60 6.10
CA ASP A 23 -7.15 -15.10 6.92
C ASP A 23 -6.65 -14.57 8.28
N ASP A 24 -5.36 -14.26 8.37
CA ASP A 24 -4.64 -13.85 9.58
C ASP A 24 -4.97 -12.43 10.05
N ILE A 25 -5.46 -11.57 9.15
CA ILE A 25 -5.89 -10.20 9.48
C ILE A 25 -7.38 -10.18 9.81
N MET A 26 -8.16 -10.96 9.06
CA MET A 26 -9.60 -11.07 9.21
C MET A 26 -10.04 -12.46 8.76
N ALA A 27 -10.46 -13.26 9.75
CA ALA A 27 -10.96 -14.61 9.53
C ALA A 27 -12.14 -14.63 8.55
N TRP A 28 -12.32 -15.75 7.85
CA TRP A 28 -13.47 -15.93 6.95
C TRP A 28 -14.79 -15.59 7.64
N ARG A 29 -15.58 -14.73 7.00
CA ARG A 29 -16.90 -14.34 7.46
C ARG A 29 -17.88 -14.27 6.30
N GLU A 30 -19.14 -14.47 6.62
CA GLU A 30 -20.24 -14.43 5.66
C GLU A 30 -20.28 -13.10 4.91
N ALA A 31 -20.42 -13.20 3.58
CA ALA A 31 -20.74 -12.10 2.71
C ALA A 31 -22.25 -11.82 2.77
N ASN A 32 -22.61 -10.58 3.05
CA ASN A 32 -24.01 -10.15 2.96
C ASN A 32 -24.53 -10.14 1.50
N ALA A 33 -25.86 -10.10 1.35
CA ALA A 33 -26.53 -10.11 0.06
C ALA A 33 -26.35 -8.82 -0.77
N SER A 34 -25.87 -7.71 -0.20
CA SER A 34 -25.62 -6.49 -0.97
C SER A 34 -24.31 -6.56 -1.77
N GLY A 35 -23.41 -7.48 -1.44
CA GLY A 35 -22.07 -7.60 -2.03
C GLY A 35 -21.12 -6.46 -1.61
N GLU A 36 -21.60 -5.54 -0.78
CA GLU A 36 -20.79 -4.45 -0.24
C GLU A 36 -20.34 -4.84 1.17
N HIS A 37 -19.03 -4.91 1.36
CA HIS A 37 -18.45 -5.24 2.64
C HIS A 37 -17.40 -4.21 3.02
N ALA A 38 -17.45 -3.79 4.28
CA ALA A 38 -16.43 -2.97 4.89
C ALA A 38 -15.80 -3.73 6.04
N TRP A 39 -14.48 -3.61 6.16
CA TRP A 39 -13.79 -3.98 7.36
C TRP A 39 -13.20 -2.71 7.97
N ALA A 40 -13.45 -2.55 9.26
CA ALA A 40 -12.74 -1.59 10.09
C ALA A 40 -12.06 -2.38 11.19
N ALA A 41 -10.79 -2.09 11.44
CA ALA A 41 -10.10 -2.61 12.59
C ALA A 41 -10.81 -2.14 13.87
N GLY A 42 -11.32 -3.10 14.66
CA GLY A 42 -11.73 -2.86 16.03
C GLY A 42 -10.52 -2.87 16.97
N VAL A 43 -10.75 -2.71 18.28
CA VAL A 43 -9.70 -2.65 19.33
C VAL A 43 -8.79 -3.89 19.34
N ASP A 44 -9.24 -5.01 18.79
CA ASP A 44 -8.52 -6.31 18.80
C ASP A 44 -8.10 -6.81 17.40
N ALA A 45 -8.28 -6.03 16.33
CA ALA A 45 -7.83 -6.39 14.98
C ALA A 45 -6.73 -5.43 14.54
N LEU A 46 -5.63 -5.96 13.98
CA LEU A 46 -4.51 -5.15 13.48
C LEU A 46 -5.06 -4.09 12.52
N PRO A 47 -4.84 -2.77 12.73
CA PRO A 47 -5.19 -1.77 11.73
C PRO A 47 -4.48 -2.09 10.42
N LEU A 48 -4.95 -1.52 9.30
CA LEU A 48 -4.14 -1.48 8.07
C LEU A 48 -2.72 -1.05 8.48
N GLU A 49 -1.74 -1.93 8.33
CA GLU A 49 -0.37 -1.67 8.78
C GLU A 49 0.47 -1.17 7.61
N GLU A 50 1.30 -0.16 7.89
CA GLU A 50 2.31 0.34 6.97
C GLU A 50 3.25 -0.80 6.55
N GLY A 51 3.57 -0.87 5.25
CA GLY A 51 4.50 -1.88 4.74
C GLY A 51 3.95 -3.32 4.70
N ILE A 52 2.69 -3.55 5.07
CA ILE A 52 2.03 -4.87 4.93
C ILE A 52 1.15 -4.90 3.69
N VAL A 53 1.37 -5.88 2.82
CA VAL A 53 0.48 -6.16 1.69
C VAL A 53 -0.73 -6.95 2.18
N HIS A 54 -1.92 -6.45 1.90
CA HIS A 54 -3.19 -7.05 2.27
C HIS A 54 -3.84 -7.69 1.05
N PHE A 55 -4.33 -8.91 1.21
CA PHE A 55 -5.07 -9.66 0.19
C PHE A 55 -6.49 -9.91 0.65
N VAL A 56 -7.46 -9.69 -0.24
CA VAL A 56 -8.87 -10.03 0.01
C VAL A 56 -9.17 -11.33 -0.69
N GLY A 57 -9.64 -12.32 0.06
CA GLY A 57 -10.13 -13.58 -0.47
C GLY A 57 -11.66 -13.63 -0.44
N VAL A 58 -12.25 -14.24 -1.46
CA VAL A 58 -13.67 -14.59 -1.51
C VAL A 58 -13.78 -16.07 -1.84
N ARG A 59 -14.65 -16.80 -1.14
CA ARG A 59 -15.02 -18.18 -1.47
C ARG A 59 -16.53 -18.31 -1.46
N CYS A 60 -17.07 -19.07 -2.39
CA CYS A 60 -18.50 -19.33 -2.45
C CYS A 60 -18.76 -20.82 -2.67
N LEU A 61 -19.84 -21.31 -2.10
CA LEU A 61 -20.39 -22.64 -2.34
C LEU A 61 -21.52 -22.55 -3.36
N ASP A 62 -21.52 -23.45 -4.33
CA ASP A 62 -22.71 -23.67 -5.16
C ASP A 62 -23.78 -24.46 -4.39
N GLN A 63 -24.92 -24.72 -5.05
CA GLN A 63 -26.06 -25.40 -4.44
C GLN A 63 -25.81 -26.88 -4.13
N VAL A 64 -24.69 -27.45 -4.59
CA VAL A 64 -24.25 -28.82 -4.29
C VAL A 64 -22.96 -28.82 -3.46
N GLU A 65 -22.69 -27.72 -2.75
CA GLU A 65 -21.57 -27.53 -1.82
C GLU A 65 -20.18 -27.60 -2.46
N LEU A 66 -20.06 -27.33 -3.77
CA LEU A 66 -18.76 -27.17 -4.42
C LEU A 66 -18.21 -25.76 -4.18
N GLU A 67 -17.01 -25.68 -3.62
CA GLU A 67 -16.34 -24.43 -3.32
C GLU A 67 -15.52 -23.91 -4.51
N LYS A 68 -15.54 -22.59 -4.71
CA LYS A 68 -14.56 -21.89 -5.52
C LYS A 68 -14.08 -20.61 -4.84
N SER A 69 -12.77 -20.41 -4.87
CA SER A 69 -12.12 -19.23 -4.28
C SER A 69 -11.52 -18.31 -5.34
N SER A 70 -11.43 -17.02 -5.01
CA SER A 70 -10.71 -15.99 -5.77
C SER A 70 -10.04 -15.03 -4.81
N TYR A 71 -8.93 -14.42 -5.24
CA TYR A 71 -8.11 -13.56 -4.41
C TYR A 71 -7.75 -12.27 -5.16
N SER A 72 -7.66 -11.16 -4.43
CA SER A 72 -7.24 -9.87 -4.98
C SER A 72 -5.74 -9.86 -5.35
N GLY A 73 -5.32 -8.82 -6.06
CA GLY A 73 -3.91 -8.62 -6.47
C GLY A 73 -2.99 -8.12 -5.36
N GLY A 74 -3.48 -7.98 -4.13
CA GLY A 74 -2.76 -7.36 -3.03
C GLY A 74 -2.81 -5.83 -3.08
N TYR A 75 -2.91 -5.19 -1.92
CA TYR A 75 -2.74 -3.74 -1.78
C TYR A 75 -1.94 -3.42 -0.51
N MET A 76 -1.04 -2.45 -0.59
CA MET A 76 -0.26 -1.98 0.55
C MET A 76 -0.65 -0.53 0.82
N PRO A 77 -1.25 -0.23 1.98
CA PRO A 77 -1.65 1.12 2.33
C PRO A 77 -0.41 1.97 2.63
N ASP A 78 -0.39 3.19 2.08
CA ASP A 78 0.55 4.26 2.45
C ASP A 78 -0.12 5.11 3.54
N LEU A 79 0.39 5.03 4.76
CA LEU A 79 -0.17 5.72 5.92
C LEU A 79 0.76 6.82 6.45
N ASN A 80 1.98 6.91 5.93
CA ASN A 80 3.00 7.82 6.43
C ASN A 80 3.61 8.63 5.30
N GLY A 81 3.60 9.96 5.46
CA GLY A 81 4.30 10.84 4.53
C GLY A 81 5.82 10.61 4.54
N PRO A 82 6.52 11.09 3.50
CA PRO A 82 7.92 10.76 3.30
C PRO A 82 8.82 11.27 4.43
N LEU A 83 9.53 10.34 5.08
CA LEU A 83 10.49 10.68 6.13
C LEU A 83 11.84 11.09 5.53
N VAL A 84 12.30 12.30 5.83
CA VAL A 84 13.66 12.75 5.46
C VAL A 84 14.69 11.99 6.29
N VAL A 85 15.34 11.00 5.69
CA VAL A 85 16.44 10.23 6.33
C VAL A 85 17.82 10.80 6.03
N THR A 86 17.95 11.54 4.92
CA THR A 86 19.17 12.29 4.59
C THR A 86 18.83 13.77 4.46
N PRO A 87 19.20 14.63 5.44
CA PRO A 87 18.97 16.06 5.34
C PRO A 87 19.72 16.63 4.13
N ALA A 88 19.25 17.78 3.63
CA ALA A 88 19.78 18.42 2.43
C ALA A 88 21.32 18.46 2.45
N ALA A 89 21.95 17.68 1.57
CA ALA A 89 23.39 17.74 1.37
C ALA A 89 23.70 18.60 0.15
N VAL A 90 24.68 19.50 0.29
CA VAL A 90 25.06 20.36 -0.82
C VAL A 90 26.13 19.65 -1.67
N VAL A 91 25.78 19.23 -2.87
CA VAL A 91 26.58 18.36 -3.75
C VAL A 91 27.19 19.14 -4.91
N LYS A 92 28.52 19.16 -5.02
CA LYS A 92 29.20 19.78 -6.16
C LYS A 92 28.98 18.98 -7.44
N ARG A 93 28.35 19.60 -8.45
CA ARG A 93 27.97 18.99 -9.74
C ARG A 93 29.07 18.15 -10.39
N PHE A 94 30.33 18.61 -10.34
CA PHE A 94 31.45 17.94 -11.02
C PHE A 94 32.20 16.89 -10.18
N THR A 95 32.03 16.88 -8.85
CA THR A 95 32.81 15.99 -7.97
C THR A 95 31.96 15.00 -7.19
N GLY A 96 30.63 15.17 -7.17
CA GLY A 96 29.71 14.34 -6.39
C GLY A 96 29.93 14.43 -4.87
N ARG A 97 30.83 15.30 -4.40
CA ARG A 97 31.16 15.46 -2.97
C ARG A 97 30.11 16.31 -2.27
N THR A 98 29.68 15.83 -1.11
CA THR A 98 28.82 16.55 -0.17
C THR A 98 29.67 17.54 0.63
N THR A 99 29.15 18.75 0.85
CA THR A 99 29.78 19.76 1.70
C THR A 99 28.72 20.46 2.54
N ARG A 100 29.07 20.90 3.75
CA ARG A 100 28.15 21.66 4.63
C ARG A 100 28.08 23.15 4.26
N ILE A 101 29.08 23.66 3.54
CA ILE A 101 29.23 25.08 3.18
C ILE A 101 29.83 25.12 1.77
N TRP A 102 29.27 25.95 0.90
CA TRP A 102 29.80 26.18 -0.44
C TRP A 102 30.61 27.46 -0.53
N GLY A 103 31.69 27.39 -1.32
CA GLY A 103 32.48 28.56 -1.73
C GLY A 103 31.96 29.17 -3.05
N TYR A 104 32.76 30.05 -3.66
CA TYR A 104 32.43 30.75 -4.91
C TYR A 104 32.16 29.78 -6.08
N GLY A 105 30.94 29.80 -6.61
CA GLY A 105 30.49 29.01 -7.76
C GLY A 105 29.11 29.49 -8.22
N ASN A 106 28.79 29.29 -9.50
CA ASN A 106 27.55 29.79 -10.11
C ASN A 106 26.40 28.77 -10.11
N GLU A 107 26.63 27.55 -9.60
CA GLU A 107 25.69 26.43 -9.64
C GLU A 107 25.87 25.54 -8.40
N VAL A 108 24.79 25.30 -7.65
CA VAL A 108 24.77 24.48 -6.44
C VAL A 108 23.61 23.48 -6.51
N GLN A 109 23.84 22.23 -6.11
CA GLN A 109 22.78 21.23 -5.96
C GLN A 109 22.57 20.88 -4.49
N ALA A 110 21.31 20.85 -4.07
CA ALA A 110 20.88 20.30 -2.79
C ALA A 110 20.11 19.00 -3.03
N VAL A 111 20.42 17.96 -2.26
CA VAL A 111 19.77 16.64 -2.38
C VAL A 111 19.22 16.21 -1.03
N TRP A 112 17.94 15.81 -1.02
CA TRP A 112 17.28 15.17 0.12
C TRP A 112 17.07 13.69 -0.21
N GLY A 113 17.32 12.83 0.78
CA GLY A 113 16.98 11.41 0.72
C GLY A 113 15.78 11.11 1.61
N PHE A 114 14.84 10.34 1.09
CA PHE A 114 13.62 9.95 1.80
C PHE A 114 13.57 8.44 1.99
N ASN A 115 12.95 8.01 3.08
CA ASN A 115 12.54 6.62 3.28
C ASN A 115 11.02 6.59 3.23
N ASP A 116 10.51 6.24 2.05
CA ASP A 116 9.10 6.13 1.73
C ASP A 116 8.99 5.20 0.52
N LEU A 117 8.90 3.91 0.82
CA LEU A 117 8.94 2.87 -0.20
C LEU A 117 7.58 2.76 -0.89
N GLU A 118 6.53 3.06 -0.13
CA GLU A 118 5.13 2.94 -0.45
C GLU A 118 4.67 4.00 -1.44
N SER A 119 5.08 5.27 -1.26
CA SER A 119 4.84 6.33 -2.25
C SER A 119 5.89 6.36 -3.37
N GLY A 120 7.01 5.64 -3.20
CA GLY A 120 8.10 5.55 -4.17
C GLY A 120 9.02 6.78 -4.21
N VAL A 121 8.87 7.73 -3.28
CA VAL A 121 9.73 8.92 -3.19
C VAL A 121 11.08 8.55 -2.57
N LYS A 122 12.12 8.49 -3.42
CA LYS A 122 13.49 8.16 -2.98
C LYS A 122 14.39 9.38 -2.76
N ALA A 123 14.26 10.41 -3.60
CA ALA A 123 15.10 11.60 -3.51
C ALA A 123 14.48 12.83 -4.19
N ILE A 124 14.73 14.01 -3.63
CA ILE A 124 14.46 15.31 -4.28
C ILE A 124 15.78 16.02 -4.54
N LYS A 125 15.90 16.66 -5.71
CA LYS A 125 17.06 17.46 -6.11
C LYS A 125 16.62 18.88 -6.44
N ALA A 126 17.23 19.86 -5.79
CA ALA A 126 17.05 21.27 -6.12
C ALA A 126 18.37 21.84 -6.65
N GLU A 127 18.27 22.66 -7.69
CA GLU A 127 19.42 23.28 -8.33
C GLU A 127 19.29 24.79 -8.31
N LEU A 128 20.30 25.48 -7.79
CA LEU A 128 20.37 26.93 -7.74
C LEU A 128 21.44 27.39 -8.71
N ARG A 129 21.06 28.28 -9.63
CA ARG A 129 21.95 28.88 -10.62
C ARG A 129 21.93 30.40 -10.49
N LYS A 130 23.10 31.02 -10.48
CA LYS A 130 23.22 32.47 -10.64
C LYS A 130 23.19 32.80 -12.12
N THR A 131 22.19 33.57 -12.56
CA THR A 131 22.18 34.18 -13.90
C THR A 131 23.02 35.45 -13.88
N ASN A 132 23.92 35.60 -14.84
CA ASN A 132 24.67 36.85 -15.02
C ASN A 132 23.70 37.93 -15.51
N THR A 133 23.39 38.90 -14.65
CA THR A 133 22.90 40.23 -15.02
C THR A 133 24.06 41.18 -15.11
#